data_AF-A0A1J5R534-F1
#
_entry.id   AF-A0A1J5R534-F1
#
_cell.length_a   1.000
_cell.length_b   1.000
_cell.length_c   1.000
_cell.angle_alpha   90.00
_cell.angle_beta   90.00
_cell.angle_gamma   90.00
#
_symmetry.space_group_name_H-M   'P 1'
#
loop_
_entity.id
_entity.type
_entity.pdbx_description
1 polymer ?
#
loop_
_entity_poly.entity_id
_entity_poly.type
_entity_poly.pdbx_seq_one_letter_code
_entity_poly.pdbx_strand_id
1 'polypeptide(L)'
;MLSRSGCLRVTRVLQSYLDGEVDAATSAIVAQHLDECRRCGLEASTYRTIKSAITQVGHDAAPVDPAAVERLRGFAHDLAEPRH
;
A
#
# COMPACT_ATOMS: atom_id res chain seq x y z
N MET A 1 17.81 -3.82 16.26
CA MET A 1 18.45 -2.52 16.00
C MET A 1 17.57 -1.35 16.45
N LEU A 2 17.62 -1.03 17.75
CA LEU A 2 17.01 0.17 18.34
C LEU A 2 18.02 1.33 18.31
N SER A 3 18.09 2.09 17.22
CA SER A 3 18.96 3.25 17.11
C SER A 3 18.24 4.42 16.44
N ARG A 4 18.59 5.66 16.84
CA ARG A 4 18.01 6.90 16.31
C ARG A 4 18.19 7.02 14.79
N SER A 5 19.32 6.59 14.25
CA SER A 5 19.56 6.55 12.80
C SER A 5 18.68 5.52 12.09
N GLY A 6 18.38 4.40 12.75
CA GLY A 6 17.44 3.38 12.29
C GLY A 6 16.03 3.94 12.15
N CYS A 7 15.53 4.63 13.19
CA CYS A 7 14.23 5.29 13.15
C CYS A 7 14.12 6.30 12.00
N LEU A 8 15.14 7.15 11.81
CA LEU A 8 15.14 8.15 10.72
C LEU A 8 15.10 7.51 9.33
N ARG A 9 15.81 6.39 9.14
CA ARG A 9 15.76 5.64 7.88
C ARG A 9 14.39 5.04 7.66
N VAL A 10 13.79 4.40 8.67
CA VAL A 10 12.45 3.81 8.58
C VAL A 10 11.39 4.86 8.31
N THR A 11 11.35 5.96 9.07
CA THR A 11 10.36 7.03 8.86
C THR A 11 10.41 7.59 7.43
N ARG A 12 11.59 7.65 6.80
CA ARG A 12 11.73 8.14 5.42
C ARG A 12 11.04 7.23 4.38
N VAL A 13 11.05 5.92 4.61
CA VAL A 13 10.50 4.92 3.67
C VAL A 13 9.17 4.32 4.13
N LEU A 14 8.64 4.78 5.27
CA LEU A 14 7.50 4.16 5.93
C LEU A 14 6.25 4.14 5.06
N GLN A 15 5.93 5.25 4.37
CA GLN A 15 4.75 5.32 3.50
C GLN A 15 4.87 4.36 2.32
N SER A 16 5.97 4.42 1.56
CA SER A 16 6.23 3.48 0.46
C SER A 16 6.19 2.02 0.92
N TYR A 17 6.69 1.71 2.13
CA TYR A 17 6.56 0.38 2.72
C TYR A 17 5.10 0.00 2.99
N LEU A 18 4.30 0.91 3.56
CA LEU A 18 2.86 0.69 3.82
C LEU A 18 2.01 0.61 2.55
N ASP A 19 2.51 1.15 1.45
CA ASP A 19 1.92 1.07 0.11
C ASP A 19 2.40 -0.14 -0.69
N GLY A 20 3.41 -0.88 -0.19
CA GLY A 20 3.99 -2.04 -0.89
C GLY A 20 4.95 -1.67 -2.02
N GLU A 21 5.43 -0.43 -2.05
CA GLU A 21 6.27 0.18 -3.09
C GLU A 21 7.77 0.13 -2.75
N VAL A 22 8.20 -0.83 -1.93
CA VAL A 22 9.62 -1.03 -1.58
C VAL A 22 10.06 -2.43 -2.00
N ASP A 23 11.35 -2.58 -2.30
CA ASP A 23 11.93 -3.89 -2.58
C ASP A 23 11.87 -4.83 -1.35
N ALA A 24 12.03 -6.12 -1.61
CA ALA A 24 11.93 -7.15 -0.56
C ALA A 24 12.96 -6.97 0.57
N ALA A 25 14.17 -6.50 0.24
CA ALA A 25 15.22 -6.27 1.23
C ALA A 25 14.85 -5.12 2.18
N THR A 26 14.37 -4.02 1.63
CA THR A 26 13.88 -2.85 2.37
C THR A 26 12.66 -3.22 3.20
N SER A 27 11.73 -4.00 2.63
CA SER A 27 10.55 -4.50 3.34
C SER A 27 10.92 -5.30 4.59
N ALA A 28 11.87 -6.24 4.48
CA ALA A 28 12.33 -7.04 5.61
C ALA A 28 13.00 -6.19 6.71
N ILE A 29 13.84 -5.23 6.33
CA ILE A 29 14.51 -4.32 7.28
C ILE A 29 13.49 -3.45 8.02
N VAL A 30 12.52 -2.89 7.30
CA VAL A 30 11.47 -2.06 7.91
C VAL A 30 10.62 -2.91 8.84
N ALA A 31 10.16 -4.08 8.39
CA ALA A 31 9.36 -5.00 9.21
C ALA A 31 10.07 -5.33 10.55
N GLN A 32 11.34 -5.74 10.48
CA GLN A 32 12.13 -6.02 11.68
C GLN A 32 12.20 -4.80 12.62
N HIS A 33 12.43 -3.60 12.09
CA HIS A 33 12.52 -2.41 12.93
C HIS A 33 11.19 -2.04 13.58
N LEU A 34 10.05 -2.23 12.88
CA LEU A 34 8.73 -1.96 13.42
C LEU A 34 8.38 -2.90 14.58
N ASP A 35 8.83 -4.16 14.51
CA ASP A 35 8.64 -5.15 15.59
C ASP A 35 9.48 -4.82 16.82
N GLU A 36 10.70 -4.32 16.62
CA GLU A 36 11.63 -4.04 17.71
C GLU A 36 11.44 -2.64 18.32
N CYS A 37 11.01 -1.65 17.52
CA CYS A 37 10.88 -0.26 17.94
C CYS A 37 9.42 0.15 18.18
N ARG A 38 9.02 0.18 19.46
CA ARG A 38 7.66 0.58 19.86
C ARG A 38 7.19 1.89 19.23
N ARG A 39 8.04 2.93 19.16
CA ARG A 39 7.66 4.23 18.59
C ARG A 39 7.31 4.11 17.10
N CYS A 40 8.19 3.50 16.31
CA CYS A 40 7.99 3.35 14.88
C CYS A 40 6.84 2.36 14.59
N GLY A 41 6.69 1.30 15.38
CA GLY A 41 5.55 0.38 15.30
C GLY A 41 4.21 1.08 15.53
N LEU A 42 4.13 1.98 16.51
CA LEU A 42 2.92 2.78 16.78
C LEU A 42 2.60 3.78 15.66
N GLU A 43 3.62 4.38 15.07
CA GLU A 43 3.47 5.26 13.92
C GLU A 43 2.91 4.48 12.72
N ALA A 44 3.48 3.31 12.44
CA ALA A 44 3.00 2.43 11.37
C ALA A 44 1.55 1.95 11.60
N SER A 45 1.18 1.58 12.83
CA SER A 45 -0.20 1.16 13.15
C SER A 45 -1.21 2.30 13.00
N THR A 46 -0.81 3.53 13.36
CA THR A 46 -1.63 4.74 13.16
C THR A 46 -1.90 4.96 11.67
N TYR A 47 -0.87 4.92 10.84
CA TYR A 47 -1.04 5.06 9.39
C TYR A 47 -1.90 3.94 8.78
N ARG A 48 -1.73 2.69 9.20
CA ARG A 48 -2.59 1.57 8.75
C ARG A 48 -4.06 1.81 9.11
N THR A 49 -4.32 2.33 10.31
CA THR A 49 -5.68 2.64 10.77
C THR A 49 -6.30 3.74 9.91
N ILE A 50 -5.55 4.82 9.64
CA ILE A 50 -6.01 5.91 8.76
C ILE A 50 -6.30 5.39 7.35
N LYS A 51 -5.39 4.61 6.76
CA LYS A 51 -5.57 4.02 5.42
C LYS A 51 -6.81 3.13 5.38
N SER A 52 -7.00 2.27 6.38
CA SER A 52 -8.18 1.41 6.49
C SER A 52 -9.48 2.22 6.56
N ALA A 53 -9.52 3.29 7.35
CA ALA A 53 -10.69 4.15 7.47
C ALA A 53 -11.03 4.83 6.14
N ILE A 54 -10.03 5.34 5.41
CA ILE A 54 -10.23 5.95 4.09
C ILE A 54 -10.73 4.91 3.08
N THR A 55 -10.11 3.72 3.03
CA THR A 55 -10.52 2.67 2.09
C THR A 55 -11.90 2.11 2.40
N GLN A 56 -12.30 2.07 3.67
CA GLN A 56 -13.63 1.62 4.06
C GLN A 56 -14.70 2.60 3.57
N VAL A 57 -14.50 3.90 3.80
CA VAL A 57 -15.38 4.96 3.28
C VAL A 57 -15.42 4.94 1.74
N GLY A 58 -14.31 4.62 1.08
CA GLY A 58 -14.26 4.46 -0.38
C GLY A 58 -14.97 3.22 -0.91
N HIS A 59 -15.04 2.12 -0.14
CA HIS A 59 -15.83 0.93 -0.53
C HIS A 59 -17.34 1.14 -0.34
N ASP A 60 -17.73 2.00 0.60
CA ASP A 60 -19.12 2.43 0.76
C ASP A 60 -19.56 3.40 -0.36
N ALA A 61 -18.60 3.89 -1.18
CA ALA A 61 -18.87 4.76 -2.32
C ALA A 61 -19.34 3.95 -3.55
N ALA A 62 -20.60 3.52 -3.49
CA ALA A 62 -21.39 2.89 -4.55
C ALA A 62 -20.89 1.51 -5.06
N PRO A 63 -21.80 0.54 -5.26
CA PRO A 63 -21.46 -0.71 -5.89
C PRO A 63 -20.89 -0.48 -7.31
N VAL A 64 -19.85 -1.24 -7.65
CA VAL A 64 -19.21 -1.20 -8.98
C VAL A 64 -20.25 -1.47 -10.06
N ASP A 65 -20.40 -0.56 -11.02
CA ASP A 65 -21.29 -0.72 -12.18
C ASP A 65 -20.86 -1.92 -13.03
N PRO A 66 -21.66 -3.00 -13.12
CA PRO A 66 -21.33 -4.17 -13.94
C PRO A 66 -21.11 -3.83 -15.42
N ALA A 67 -21.81 -2.81 -15.95
CA ALA A 67 -21.64 -2.38 -17.33
C ALA A 67 -20.28 -1.69 -17.54
N ALA A 68 -19.76 -0.98 -16.53
CA ALA A 68 -18.42 -0.42 -16.57
C ALA A 68 -17.35 -1.52 -16.61
N VAL A 69 -17.53 -2.59 -15.85
CA VAL A 69 -16.63 -3.76 -15.87
C VAL A 69 -16.64 -4.41 -17.25
N GLU A 70 -17.81 -4.57 -17.87
CA GLU A 70 -17.90 -5.19 -19.19
C GLU A 70 -17.23 -4.35 -20.28
N ARG A 71 -17.41 -3.01 -20.25
CA ARG A 71 -16.69 -2.10 -21.15
C ARG A 71 -15.17 -2.20 -20.98
N LEU A 72 -14.68 -2.30 -19.75
CA LEU A 72 -13.25 -2.48 -19.48
C LEU A 72 -12.70 -3.80 -20.02
N ARG A 73 -13.47 -4.90 -19.94
CA ARG A 73 -13.09 -6.19 -20.52
C ARG A 73 -13.01 -6.13 -22.04
N GLY A 74 -14.01 -5.54 -22.70
CA GLY A 74 -13.99 -5.35 -24.15
C GLY A 74 -12.78 -4.54 -24.61
N PHE A 75 -12.49 -3.43 -23.92
CA PHE A 75 -11.30 -2.62 -24.21
C PHE A 75 -9.99 -3.40 -24.02
N ALA A 76 -9.87 -4.20 -22.96
CA ALA A 76 -8.69 -5.02 -22.72
C ALA A 76 -8.50 -6.09 -23.82
N HIS A 77 -9.60 -6.66 -24.32
CA HIS A 77 -9.57 -7.58 -25.46
C HIS A 77 -9.08 -6.89 -26.74
N ASP A 78 -9.62 -5.71 -27.05
CA ASP A 78 -9.22 -4.91 -28.21
C ASP A 78 -7.75 -4.46 -28.17
N LEU A 79 -7.18 -4.27 -26.97
CA LEU A 79 -5.75 -3.99 -26.78
C LEU A 79 -4.86 -5.23 -26.97
N ALA A 80 -5.37 -6.41 -26.59
CA ALA A 80 -4.65 -7.68 -26.69
C ALA A 80 -4.66 -8.26 -28.10
N GLU A 81 -5.67 -7.93 -28.91
CA GLU A 81 -5.75 -8.27 -30.33
C GLU A 81 -5.26 -7.08 -31.18
N PRO A 82 -3.98 -7.05 -31.60
CA PRO A 82 -3.46 -5.95 -32.40
C PRO A 82 -4.24 -5.87 -33.71
N ARG A 83 -4.87 -4.71 -33.93
CA ARG A 83 -5.48 -4.36 -35.21
C ARG A 83 -4.38 -4.35 -36.27
N HIS A 84 -4.44 -5.28 -37.21
CA HIS A 84 -3.65 -5.28 -38.45
C HIS A 84 -3.99 -4.06 -39.31
#